data_AF-A0A0N0A271-F1
#
_entry.id   AF-A0A0N0A271-F1
#
_cell.length_a   1.000
_cell.length_b   1.000
_cell.length_c   1.000
_cell.angle_alpha   90.00
_cell.angle_beta   90.00
_cell.angle_gamma   90.00
#
_symmetry.space_group_name_H-M   'P 1'
#
loop_
_entity.id
_entity.type
_entity.pdbx_description
1 polymer ?
#
loop_
_entity_poly.entity_id
_entity_poly.type
_entity_poly.pdbx_seq_one_letter_code
_entity_poly.pdbx_strand_id
1 'polypeptide(L)'
;MLIWTPLNAAELQLSMHGASLGPAALIPVQSGTVLLFSPRSRQLDALGVVVKVCKTAGTRAVAAVWNSDAAIVYPAVGRVSRAWTWGTAEQVRRLGVDANQHGWFGRWFQRAFGRFFDHRGQEKARAVYLERFAEAAPQVDRDAVAALLRDHHDGVEVVPRVFAALGLPEVAQVCELVDEGRADTRLEQLAPPRLPWWLERGYLWFCLLALVVLVVVTTPLWVKLVLLALLLSFFAVGAAMRRVVVGRKPVNTVLPVIPVTQGAAPTD
;
A
#
# COMPACT_ATOMS: atom_id res chain seq x y z
N MET A 1 -2.38 6.71 -0.58
CA MET A 1 -2.52 5.42 0.15
C MET A 1 -2.06 5.63 1.57
N LEU A 2 -2.90 5.22 2.52
CA LEU A 2 -2.70 5.35 3.96
C LEU A 2 -2.85 3.98 4.62
N ILE A 3 -2.03 3.67 5.61
CA ILE A 3 -2.23 2.50 6.46
C ILE A 3 -2.24 2.94 7.91
N TRP A 4 -3.28 2.60 8.66
CA TRP A 4 -3.27 2.71 10.10
C TRP A 4 -2.96 1.35 10.75
N THR A 5 -2.23 1.40 11.86
CA THR A 5 -1.92 0.25 12.70
C THR A 5 -1.91 0.66 14.17
N PRO A 6 -2.36 -0.21 15.11
CA PRO A 6 -2.31 0.06 16.54
C PRO A 6 -0.89 0.04 17.12
N LEU A 7 0.13 -0.36 16.33
CA LEU A 7 1.52 -0.36 16.78
C LEU A 7 2.00 1.07 17.03
N ASN A 8 2.81 1.25 18.07
CA ASN A 8 3.49 2.52 18.28
C ASN A 8 4.55 2.78 17.19
N ALA A 9 4.90 4.05 17.00
CA ALA A 9 5.77 4.44 15.90
C ALA A 9 7.16 3.79 16.00
N ALA A 10 7.72 3.64 17.20
CA ALA A 10 9.06 3.08 17.40
C ALA A 10 9.13 1.57 17.05
N GLU A 11 8.17 0.77 17.52
CA GLU A 11 8.05 -0.65 17.21
C GLU A 11 7.83 -0.88 15.72
N LEU A 12 6.96 -0.08 15.13
CA LEU A 12 6.68 -0.14 13.71
C LEU A 12 7.93 0.24 12.89
N GLN A 13 8.62 1.31 13.29
CA GLN A 13 9.84 1.78 12.65
C GLN A 13 10.94 0.71 12.69
N LEU A 14 11.15 0.05 13.83
CA LEU A 14 12.09 -1.06 14.00
C LEU A 14 11.69 -2.29 13.16
N SER A 15 10.41 -2.67 13.18
CA SER A 15 9.89 -3.81 12.40
C SER A 15 10.03 -3.60 10.89
N MET A 16 9.74 -2.38 10.42
CA MET A 16 9.87 -2.01 9.02
C MET A 16 11.33 -1.91 8.58
N HIS A 17 12.18 -1.29 9.40
CA HIS A 17 13.61 -1.19 9.11
C HIS A 17 14.30 -2.55 9.08
N GLY A 18 13.99 -3.43 10.04
CA GLY A 18 14.47 -4.83 10.05
C GLY A 18 14.00 -5.64 8.85
N ALA A 19 12.84 -5.30 8.27
CA ALA A 19 12.35 -5.89 7.03
C ALA A 19 12.85 -5.16 5.76
N SER A 20 13.67 -4.11 5.91
CA SER A 20 14.13 -3.24 4.83
C SER A 20 12.99 -2.66 3.99
N LEU A 21 11.90 -2.29 4.66
CA LEU A 21 10.69 -1.75 4.07
C LEU A 21 10.66 -0.22 4.25
N GLY A 22 10.33 0.47 3.17
CA GLY A 22 10.29 1.92 3.10
C GLY A 22 10.59 2.41 1.68
N PRO A 23 10.52 3.72 1.42
CA PRO A 23 10.26 4.81 2.38
C PRO A 23 8.77 5.08 2.63
N ALA A 24 8.43 5.43 3.87
CA ALA A 24 7.08 5.83 4.28
C ALA A 24 7.16 6.82 5.45
N ALA A 25 6.32 7.85 5.47
CA ALA A 25 6.20 8.73 6.64
C ALA A 25 5.37 8.03 7.73
N LEU A 26 5.86 8.09 8.96
CA LEU A 26 5.18 7.58 10.15
C LEU A 26 4.57 8.76 10.88
N ILE A 27 3.26 8.74 11.11
CA ILE A 27 2.53 9.78 11.83
C ILE A 27 1.96 9.13 13.09
N PRO A 28 2.55 9.38 14.27
CA PRO A 28 2.02 8.87 15.52
C PRO A 28 0.72 9.60 15.84
N VAL A 29 -0.32 8.81 16.13
CA VAL A 29 -1.64 9.27 16.56
C VAL A 29 -1.98 8.61 17.89
N GLN A 30 -3.02 9.07 18.59
CA GLN A 30 -3.39 8.49 19.89
C GLN A 30 -3.73 7.00 19.79
N SER A 31 -4.39 6.61 18.70
CA SER A 31 -4.82 5.24 18.41
C SER A 31 -3.71 4.33 17.84
N GLY A 32 -2.48 4.83 17.62
CA GLY A 32 -1.38 4.06 17.06
C GLY A 32 -0.51 4.86 16.09
N THR A 33 -0.25 4.31 14.90
CA THR A 33 0.57 4.97 13.89
C THR A 33 -0.07 4.90 12.51
N VAL A 34 -0.04 6.01 11.80
CA VAL A 34 -0.42 6.12 10.40
C VAL A 34 0.83 6.09 9.54
N LEU A 35 0.81 5.27 8.49
CA LEU A 35 1.84 5.21 7.47
C LEU A 35 1.31 5.89 6.21
N LEU A 36 2.06 6.87 5.72
CA LEU A 36 1.85 7.49 4.42
C LEU A 36 2.97 7.12 3.47
N PHE A 37 2.62 6.68 2.27
CA PHE A 37 3.59 6.29 1.26
C PHE A 37 3.86 7.45 0.32
N SER A 38 5.12 7.59 -0.11
CA SER A 38 5.43 8.51 -1.19
C SER A 38 4.63 8.14 -2.46
N PRO A 39 4.03 9.11 -3.16
CA PRO A 39 3.40 8.88 -4.46
C PRO A 39 4.35 8.23 -5.48
N ARG A 40 5.66 8.40 -5.29
CA ARG A 40 6.73 7.86 -6.16
C ARG A 40 7.31 6.52 -5.69
N SER A 41 6.84 5.97 -4.56
CA SER A 41 7.28 4.67 -4.07
C SER A 41 6.77 3.53 -4.98
N ARG A 42 7.61 2.52 -5.27
CA ARG A 42 7.19 1.37 -6.08
C ARG A 42 6.31 0.44 -5.22
N GLN A 43 5.12 0.10 -5.71
CA GLN A 43 4.07 -0.56 -4.93
C GLN A 43 4.39 -1.94 -4.38
N LEU A 44 5.37 -2.66 -4.92
CA LEU A 44 5.82 -3.94 -4.33
C LEU A 44 6.34 -3.73 -2.91
N ASP A 45 6.93 -2.55 -2.63
CA ASP A 45 7.38 -2.20 -1.29
C ASP A 45 6.16 -1.83 -0.41
N ALA A 46 5.18 -1.11 -0.94
CA ALA A 46 3.95 -0.76 -0.22
C ALA A 46 3.07 -1.98 0.14
N LEU A 47 2.91 -2.94 -0.78
CA LEU A 47 2.22 -4.21 -0.52
C LEU A 47 2.99 -5.09 0.48
N GLY A 48 4.33 -5.12 0.37
CA GLY A 48 5.19 -5.77 1.36
C GLY A 48 5.02 -5.15 2.76
N VAL A 49 4.88 -3.83 2.82
CA VAL A 49 4.58 -3.09 4.06
C VAL A 49 3.20 -3.45 4.59
N VAL A 50 2.15 -3.42 3.77
CA VAL A 50 0.80 -3.85 4.17
C VAL A 50 0.85 -5.26 4.75
N VAL A 51 1.41 -6.23 4.03
CA VAL A 51 1.46 -7.63 4.49
C VAL A 51 2.26 -7.77 5.78
N LYS A 52 3.38 -7.06 5.93
CA LYS A 52 4.20 -7.10 7.14
C LYS A 52 3.49 -6.43 8.31
N VAL A 53 2.89 -5.26 8.10
CA VAL A 53 2.08 -4.54 9.09
C VAL A 53 0.93 -5.43 9.55
N CYS A 54 0.17 -6.04 8.64
CA CYS A 54 -0.91 -6.97 9.00
C CYS A 54 -0.40 -8.19 9.76
N LYS A 55 0.81 -8.70 9.44
CA LYS A 55 1.42 -9.80 10.19
C LYS A 55 1.88 -9.40 11.59
N THR A 56 2.39 -8.19 11.77
CA THR A 56 2.97 -7.72 13.04
C THR A 56 1.93 -7.09 13.95
N ALA A 57 0.99 -6.32 13.40
CA ALA A 57 -0.07 -5.61 14.11
C ALA A 57 -1.32 -6.47 14.36
N GLY A 58 -1.40 -7.65 13.76
CA GLY A 58 -2.54 -8.56 13.91
C GLY A 58 -3.80 -8.07 13.18
N THR A 59 -4.97 -8.42 13.72
CA THR A 59 -6.30 -8.26 13.10
C THR A 59 -6.85 -6.82 13.10
N ARG A 60 -6.01 -5.83 13.41
CA ARG A 60 -6.45 -4.45 13.70
C ARG A 60 -5.77 -3.41 12.81
N ALA A 61 -5.12 -3.78 11.71
CA ALA A 61 -4.62 -2.78 10.76
C ALA A 61 -5.72 -2.41 9.75
N VAL A 62 -5.70 -1.18 9.22
CA VAL A 62 -6.63 -0.75 8.18
C VAL A 62 -5.84 -0.02 7.09
N ALA A 63 -5.94 -0.46 5.84
CA ALA A 63 -5.31 0.22 4.72
C ALA A 63 -6.38 0.90 3.85
N ALA A 64 -6.16 2.13 3.44
CA ALA A 64 -7.07 2.89 2.59
C ALA A 64 -6.33 3.45 1.37
N VAL A 65 -7.01 3.38 0.22
CA VAL A 65 -6.57 3.92 -1.06
C VAL A 65 -7.76 4.62 -1.67
N TRP A 66 -7.62 5.89 -2.03
CA TRP A 66 -8.70 6.67 -2.60
C TRP A 66 -8.17 7.75 -3.55
N ASN A 67 -9.07 8.28 -4.36
CA ASN A 67 -8.88 9.43 -5.23
C ASN A 67 -10.20 10.22 -5.31
N SER A 68 -10.29 11.20 -6.21
CA SER A 68 -11.48 12.02 -6.45
C SER A 68 -12.74 11.23 -6.83
N ASP A 69 -12.61 9.98 -7.30
CA ASP A 69 -13.69 9.23 -7.95
C ASP A 69 -14.10 7.95 -7.21
N ALA A 70 -13.21 7.38 -6.40
CA ALA A 70 -13.37 6.08 -5.79
C ALA A 70 -12.56 5.93 -4.50
N ALA A 71 -12.95 4.97 -3.69
CA ALA A 71 -12.20 4.54 -2.51
C ALA A 71 -12.21 3.02 -2.33
N ILE A 72 -11.13 2.52 -1.75
CA ILE A 72 -10.92 1.13 -1.37
C ILE A 72 -10.33 1.10 0.04
N VAL A 73 -11.04 0.48 0.97
CA VAL A 73 -10.58 0.29 2.36
C VAL A 73 -10.45 -1.21 2.65
N TYR A 74 -9.30 -1.62 3.16
CA TYR A 74 -8.94 -2.98 3.53
C TYR A 74 -8.83 -3.08 5.05
N PRO A 75 -9.89 -3.51 5.76
CA PRO A 75 -9.79 -3.81 7.19
C PRO A 75 -9.03 -5.13 7.36
N ALA A 76 -7.79 -5.09 7.81
CA ALA A 76 -6.95 -6.28 7.93
C ALA A 76 -7.36 -7.14 9.12
N VAL A 77 -8.38 -7.97 8.92
CA VAL A 77 -8.79 -9.00 9.89
C VAL A 77 -8.20 -10.36 9.47
N GLY A 78 -6.98 -10.66 9.90
CA GLY A 78 -6.33 -11.96 9.68
C GLY A 78 -5.61 -12.10 8.33
N ARG A 79 -5.60 -13.30 7.74
CA ARG A 79 -4.78 -13.62 6.53
C ARG A 79 -5.41 -13.21 5.19
N VAL A 80 -6.73 -12.97 5.14
CA VAL A 80 -7.46 -12.60 3.93
C VAL A 80 -8.53 -11.61 4.32
N SER A 81 -8.38 -10.35 3.93
CA SER A 81 -9.42 -9.32 4.08
C SER A 81 -10.09 -9.07 2.74
N ARG A 82 -11.41 -8.87 2.74
CA ARG A 82 -12.12 -8.32 1.58
C ARG A 82 -12.22 -6.81 1.73
N ALA A 83 -11.95 -6.12 0.63
CA ALA A 83 -12.03 -4.67 0.59
C ALA A 83 -13.48 -4.17 0.67
N TRP A 84 -13.66 -3.04 1.31
CA TRP A 84 -14.81 -2.17 1.18
C TRP A 84 -14.53 -1.17 0.05
N THR A 85 -15.52 -0.93 -0.82
CA THR A 85 -15.32 -0.11 -2.02
C THR A 85 -16.47 0.85 -2.23
N TRP A 86 -16.12 2.04 -2.74
CA TRP A 86 -17.02 3.15 -3.06
C TRP A 86 -16.68 3.71 -4.43
N GLY A 87 -17.70 4.17 -5.16
CA GLY A 87 -17.61 4.55 -6.57
C GLY A 87 -18.10 3.45 -7.52
N THR A 88 -18.19 3.78 -8.81
CA THR A 88 -18.60 2.82 -9.83
C THR A 88 -17.56 1.72 -10.01
N ALA A 89 -17.97 0.54 -10.47
CA ALA A 89 -17.07 -0.59 -10.72
C ALA A 89 -15.87 -0.21 -11.61
N GLU A 90 -16.08 0.67 -12.60
CA GLU A 90 -15.00 1.16 -13.47
C GLU A 90 -14.06 2.12 -12.75
N GLN A 91 -14.58 3.05 -11.94
CA GLN A 91 -13.74 3.97 -11.14
C GLN A 91 -12.92 3.20 -10.10
N VAL A 92 -13.51 2.25 -9.38
CA VAL A 92 -12.79 1.38 -8.42
C VAL A 92 -11.73 0.55 -9.15
N ARG A 93 -12.04 0.03 -10.35
CA ARG A 93 -11.08 -0.70 -11.17
C ARG A 93 -9.92 0.19 -11.61
N ARG A 94 -10.19 1.43 -12.03
CA ARG A 94 -9.17 2.42 -12.39
C ARG A 94 -8.32 2.80 -11.20
N LEU A 95 -8.92 3.11 -10.05
CA LEU A 95 -8.20 3.34 -8.80
C LEU A 95 -7.32 2.15 -8.43
N GLY A 96 -7.82 0.93 -8.58
CA GLY A 96 -7.03 -0.28 -8.39
C GLY A 96 -5.88 -0.42 -9.41
N VAL A 97 -6.00 0.10 -10.63
CA VAL A 97 -4.90 0.17 -11.62
C VAL A 97 -3.91 1.27 -11.25
N ASP A 98 -4.39 2.43 -10.85
CA ASP A 98 -3.58 3.60 -10.53
C ASP A 98 -2.78 3.37 -9.25
N ALA A 99 -3.42 2.81 -8.24
CA ALA A 99 -2.77 2.29 -7.04
C ALA A 99 -1.87 1.08 -7.32
N ASN A 100 -1.94 0.47 -8.52
CA ASN A 100 -1.04 -0.59 -9.01
C ASN A 100 -0.14 -0.15 -10.20
N GLN A 101 0.07 1.17 -10.40
CA GLN A 101 0.98 1.75 -11.39
C GLN A 101 2.39 1.11 -11.47
N HIS A 102 2.64 0.54 -12.66
CA HIS A 102 3.88 0.04 -13.26
C HIS A 102 4.25 -1.43 -13.01
N GLY A 103 3.43 -2.35 -13.56
CA GLY A 103 3.91 -3.71 -13.83
C GLY A 103 2.88 -4.66 -14.42
N TRP A 104 3.35 -5.69 -15.13
CA TRP A 104 2.54 -6.82 -15.60
C TRP A 104 1.75 -7.51 -14.47
N PHE A 105 2.20 -7.33 -13.21
CA PHE A 105 1.58 -7.85 -12.00
C PHE A 105 0.22 -7.20 -11.67
N GLY A 106 0.00 -5.92 -11.98
CA GLY A 106 -1.29 -5.26 -11.78
C GLY A 106 -2.41 -5.92 -12.61
N ARG A 107 -2.07 -6.39 -13.81
CA ARG A 107 -2.99 -7.16 -14.68
C ARG A 107 -3.24 -8.58 -14.17
N TRP A 108 -2.27 -9.21 -13.50
CA TRP A 108 -2.45 -10.51 -12.86
C TRP A 108 -3.29 -10.39 -11.58
N PHE A 109 -3.05 -9.37 -10.76
CA PHE A 109 -3.86 -9.04 -9.60
C PHE A 109 -5.32 -8.78 -9.99
N GLN A 110 -5.57 -8.08 -11.10
CA GLN A 110 -6.93 -7.95 -11.67
C GLN A 110 -7.58 -9.29 -12.03
N ARG A 111 -6.83 -10.26 -12.57
CA ARG A 111 -7.41 -11.58 -12.90
C ARG A 111 -7.67 -12.43 -11.66
N ALA A 112 -6.77 -12.38 -10.69
CA ALA A 112 -6.90 -13.15 -9.45
C ALA A 112 -7.93 -12.55 -8.50
N PHE A 113 -8.02 -11.21 -8.44
CA PHE A 113 -8.83 -10.48 -7.47
C PHE A 113 -10.00 -9.68 -8.06
N GLY A 114 -10.14 -9.59 -9.40
CA GLY A 114 -11.25 -8.89 -10.08
C GLY A 114 -12.64 -9.40 -9.69
N ARG A 115 -12.78 -10.69 -9.41
CA ARG A 115 -14.01 -11.31 -8.90
C ARG A 115 -14.35 -10.90 -7.45
N PHE A 116 -13.40 -10.32 -6.71
CA PHE A 116 -13.63 -9.78 -5.37
C PHE A 116 -14.11 -8.33 -5.36
N PHE A 117 -14.43 -7.74 -6.53
CA PHE A 117 -15.01 -6.40 -6.64
C PHE A 117 -16.47 -6.39 -7.13
N ASP A 118 -17.09 -7.57 -7.29
CA ASP A 118 -18.51 -7.67 -7.65
C ASP A 118 -19.42 -7.28 -6.47
N HIS A 119 -20.19 -6.20 -6.63
CA HIS A 119 -20.91 -5.51 -5.55
C HIS A 119 -22.03 -6.36 -4.92
N ARG A 120 -22.73 -7.21 -5.70
CA ARG A 120 -23.94 -7.92 -5.23
C ARG A 120 -23.68 -9.14 -4.34
N GLY A 121 -22.51 -9.77 -4.46
CA GLY A 121 -22.14 -10.93 -3.63
C GLY A 121 -21.43 -10.56 -2.32
N GLN A 122 -21.26 -9.26 -2.05
CA GLN A 122 -20.33 -8.79 -1.03
C GLN A 122 -20.96 -8.30 0.26
N GLU A 123 -22.23 -7.90 0.29
CA GLU A 123 -22.86 -7.35 1.49
C GLU A 123 -22.71 -8.28 2.71
N LYS A 124 -23.01 -9.58 2.54
CA LYS A 124 -22.84 -10.59 3.60
C LYS A 124 -21.38 -10.72 4.06
N ALA A 125 -20.44 -10.70 3.12
CA ALA A 125 -19.02 -10.77 3.45
C ALA A 125 -18.56 -9.50 4.18
N ARG A 126 -18.98 -8.31 3.73
CA ARG A 126 -18.64 -7.02 4.33
C ARG A 126 -19.14 -6.93 5.76
N ALA A 127 -20.38 -7.35 6.01
CA ALA A 127 -20.96 -7.44 7.35
C ALA A 127 -20.16 -8.39 8.25
N VAL A 128 -19.76 -9.57 7.75
CA VAL A 128 -18.91 -10.52 8.52
C VAL A 128 -17.54 -9.92 8.86
N TYR A 129 -16.91 -9.18 7.95
CA TYR A 129 -15.63 -8.52 8.25
C TYR A 129 -15.80 -7.33 9.20
N LEU A 130 -16.91 -6.59 9.09
CA LEU A 130 -17.25 -5.54 10.04
C LEU A 130 -17.43 -6.11 11.45
N GLU A 131 -18.20 -7.20 11.60
CA GLU A 131 -18.39 -7.87 12.89
C GLU A 131 -17.06 -8.33 13.48
N ARG A 132 -16.22 -9.03 12.72
CA ARG A 132 -14.90 -9.46 13.21
C ARG A 132 -13.96 -8.30 13.55
N PHE A 133 -14.06 -7.20 12.80
CA PHE A 133 -13.28 -6.01 13.10
C PHE A 133 -13.81 -5.33 14.38
N ALA A 134 -15.12 -5.24 14.56
CA ALA A 134 -15.76 -4.68 15.75
C ALA A 134 -15.54 -5.55 17.01
N GLU A 135 -15.45 -6.88 16.87
CA GLU A 135 -14.99 -7.78 17.94
C GLU A 135 -13.56 -7.44 18.38
N ALA A 136 -12.69 -7.11 17.41
CA ALA A 136 -11.32 -6.72 17.69
C ALA A 136 -11.21 -5.27 18.21
N ALA A 137 -12.12 -4.36 17.83
CA ALA A 137 -12.11 -2.94 18.15
C ALA A 137 -13.49 -2.50 18.68
N PRO A 138 -13.73 -2.57 20.01
CA PRO A 138 -15.05 -2.28 20.60
C PRO A 138 -15.56 -0.86 20.38
N GLN A 139 -14.68 0.09 20.07
CA GLN A 139 -14.99 1.49 19.82
C GLN A 139 -15.64 1.76 18.44
N VAL A 140 -15.79 0.74 17.60
CA VAL A 140 -16.36 0.86 16.26
C VAL A 140 -17.88 1.06 16.34
N ASP A 141 -18.36 2.13 15.71
CA ASP A 141 -19.79 2.35 15.48
C ASP A 141 -20.23 1.48 14.30
N ARG A 142 -20.78 0.30 14.64
CA ARG A 142 -21.20 -0.71 13.65
C ARG A 142 -22.29 -0.17 12.73
N ASP A 143 -23.22 0.60 13.27
CA ASP A 143 -24.36 1.10 12.53
C ASP A 143 -23.94 2.20 11.56
N ALA A 144 -23.03 3.09 11.99
CA ALA A 144 -22.44 4.09 11.12
C ALA A 144 -21.63 3.46 9.98
N VAL A 145 -20.77 2.46 10.26
CA VAL A 145 -20.01 1.78 9.21
C VAL A 145 -20.96 1.01 8.27
N ALA A 146 -21.98 0.33 8.79
CA ALA A 146 -22.96 -0.37 7.97
C ALA A 146 -23.80 0.58 7.10
N ALA A 147 -24.12 1.78 7.58
CA ALA A 147 -24.75 2.83 6.77
C ALA A 147 -23.81 3.29 5.65
N LEU A 148 -22.53 3.57 5.95
CA LEU A 148 -21.52 3.94 4.95
C LEU A 148 -21.25 2.84 3.93
N LEU A 149 -21.37 1.56 4.31
CA LEU A 149 -21.19 0.44 3.39
C LEU A 149 -22.39 0.24 2.45
N ARG A 150 -23.56 0.77 2.79
CA ARG A 150 -24.76 0.78 1.92
C ARG A 150 -24.75 1.95 0.94
N ASP A 151 -24.17 3.07 1.34
CA ASP A 151 -23.96 4.21 0.46
C ASP A 151 -22.73 3.98 -0.42
N HIS A 152 -22.95 3.77 -1.72
CA HIS A 152 -21.87 3.48 -2.66
C HIS A 152 -21.45 4.70 -3.48
N HIS A 153 -22.03 5.86 -3.22
CA HIS A 153 -21.79 7.09 -3.98
C HIS A 153 -20.80 7.97 -3.22
N ASP A 154 -19.97 8.70 -3.97
CA ASP A 154 -18.85 9.52 -3.51
C ASP A 154 -17.68 8.79 -2.80
N GLY A 155 -16.53 8.72 -3.49
CA GLY A 155 -15.32 8.07 -2.97
C GLY A 155 -14.46 8.95 -2.06
N VAL A 156 -14.52 10.27 -2.20
CA VAL A 156 -13.55 11.19 -1.58
C VAL A 156 -13.76 11.32 -0.08
N GLU A 157 -14.96 11.75 0.32
CA GLU A 157 -15.28 12.03 1.72
C GLU A 157 -15.53 10.75 2.53
N VAL A 158 -15.64 9.60 1.87
CA VAL A 158 -16.01 8.36 2.53
C VAL A 158 -14.88 7.81 3.38
N VAL A 159 -13.62 8.03 3.00
CA VAL A 159 -12.48 7.48 3.76
C VAL A 159 -12.35 8.14 5.14
N PRO A 160 -12.32 9.48 5.28
CA PRO A 160 -12.38 10.12 6.59
C PRO A 160 -13.59 9.66 7.43
N ARG A 161 -14.78 9.59 6.83
CA ARG A 161 -16.01 9.16 7.51
C ARG A 161 -15.94 7.71 8.00
N VAL A 162 -15.34 6.81 7.21
CA VAL A 162 -15.12 5.41 7.61
C VAL A 162 -14.16 5.36 8.80
N PHE A 163 -13.04 6.07 8.77
CA PHE A 163 -12.11 6.08 9.91
C PHE A 163 -12.74 6.68 11.18
N ALA A 164 -13.54 7.74 11.06
CA ALA A 164 -14.30 8.28 12.18
C ALA A 164 -15.29 7.25 12.75
N ALA A 165 -16.03 6.54 11.89
CA ALA A 165 -16.96 5.48 12.29
C ALA A 165 -16.26 4.25 12.89
N LEU A 166 -14.99 4.00 12.54
CA LEU A 166 -14.16 2.98 13.17
C LEU A 166 -13.62 3.40 14.56
N GLY A 167 -13.99 4.58 15.06
CA GLY A 167 -13.49 5.13 16.31
C GLY A 167 -12.05 5.65 16.21
N LEU A 168 -11.64 6.09 15.02
CA LEU A 168 -10.30 6.59 14.71
C LEU A 168 -10.36 8.03 14.16
N PRO A 169 -10.88 9.00 14.94
CA PRO A 169 -11.06 10.38 14.49
C PRO A 169 -9.73 11.08 14.14
N GLU A 170 -8.63 10.72 14.81
CA GLU A 170 -7.32 11.30 14.49
C GLU A 170 -6.82 10.81 13.13
N VAL A 171 -7.15 9.58 12.75
CA VAL A 171 -6.81 9.03 11.43
C VAL A 171 -7.66 9.67 10.36
N ALA A 172 -8.94 9.94 10.63
CA ALA A 172 -9.82 10.70 9.74
C ALA A 172 -9.24 12.10 9.47
N GLN A 173 -8.77 12.79 10.50
CA GLN A 173 -8.10 14.10 10.35
C GLN A 173 -6.83 14.00 9.48
N VAL A 174 -6.04 12.92 9.63
CA VAL A 174 -4.88 12.71 8.75
C VAL A 174 -5.31 12.48 7.30
N CYS A 175 -6.41 11.78 7.03
CA CYS A 175 -6.95 11.64 5.68
C CYS A 175 -7.33 13.00 5.08
N GLU A 176 -8.03 13.86 5.82
CA GLU A 176 -8.40 15.21 5.39
C GLU A 176 -7.16 16.05 5.04
N LEU A 177 -6.14 16.03 5.91
CA LEU A 177 -4.87 16.75 5.67
C LEU A 177 -4.11 16.23 4.44
N VAL A 178 -4.26 14.94 4.12
CA VAL A 178 -3.69 14.33 2.92
C VAL A 178 -4.47 14.78 1.69
N ASP A 179 -5.79 14.86 1.75
CA ASP A 179 -6.63 15.34 0.65
C ASP A 179 -6.42 16.83 0.35
N GLU A 180 -6.08 17.62 1.36
CA GLU A 180 -5.65 19.02 1.19
C GLU A 180 -4.26 19.15 0.53
N GLY A 181 -3.56 18.05 0.24
CA GLY A 181 -2.23 18.05 -0.36
C GLY A 181 -1.10 18.53 0.56
N ARG A 182 -1.37 18.75 1.86
CA ARG A 182 -0.36 19.25 2.81
C ARG A 182 0.78 18.27 3.05
N ALA A 183 0.51 16.98 2.88
CA ALA A 183 1.49 15.92 3.04
C ALA A 183 2.40 15.75 1.80
N ASP A 184 1.96 16.19 0.62
CA ASP A 184 2.60 15.84 -0.65
C ASP A 184 4.04 16.35 -0.73
N THR A 185 4.29 17.60 -0.34
CA THR A 185 5.63 18.20 -0.35
C THR A 185 6.63 17.42 0.49
N ARG A 186 6.21 16.87 1.64
CA ARG A 186 7.06 16.02 2.49
C ARG A 186 7.16 14.60 1.97
N LEU A 187 6.09 14.06 1.38
CA LEU A 187 6.08 12.73 0.78
C LEU A 187 6.91 12.65 -0.51
N GLU A 188 7.06 13.76 -1.24
CA GLU A 188 7.95 13.83 -2.41
C GLU A 188 9.43 13.77 -2.03
N GLN A 189 9.80 14.28 -0.86
CA GLN A 189 11.17 14.20 -0.33
C GLN A 189 11.56 12.77 0.06
N LEU A 190 10.58 11.90 0.30
CA LEU A 190 10.78 10.47 0.60
C LEU A 190 11.09 9.63 -0.64
N ALA A 191 11.83 10.17 -1.61
CA ALA A 191 12.11 9.47 -2.86
C ALA A 191 12.79 8.10 -2.60
N PRO A 192 12.34 7.02 -3.27
CA PRO A 192 12.87 5.69 -3.05
C PRO A 192 14.37 5.64 -3.35
N PRO A 193 15.14 4.77 -2.66
CA PRO A 193 16.54 4.58 -2.99
C PRO A 193 16.66 4.13 -4.44
N ARG A 194 17.28 4.99 -5.27
CA ARG A 194 17.58 4.67 -6.65
C ARG A 194 18.65 3.59 -6.66
N LEU A 195 18.41 2.53 -7.43
CA LEU A 195 19.49 1.60 -7.76
C LEU A 195 20.59 2.40 -8.48
N PRO A 196 21.86 1.98 -8.36
CA PRO A 196 22.91 2.54 -9.19
C PRO A 196 22.49 2.46 -10.66
N TRP A 197 22.65 3.57 -11.39
CA TRP A 197 22.20 3.72 -12.77
C TRP A 197 22.73 2.61 -13.70
N TRP A 198 23.92 2.08 -13.43
CA TRP A 198 24.53 0.97 -14.18
C TRP A 198 23.78 -0.35 -14.01
N LEU A 199 23.16 -0.58 -12.85
CA LEU A 199 22.39 -1.78 -12.54
C LEU A 199 21.03 -1.74 -13.23
N GLU A 200 20.41 -0.55 -13.29
CA GLU A 200 19.16 -0.34 -14.04
C GLU A 200 19.36 -0.48 -15.56
N ARG A 201 20.44 0.11 -16.11
CA ARG A 201 20.76 -0.04 -17.54
C ARG A 201 21.21 -1.45 -17.88
N GLY A 202 22.03 -2.08 -17.03
CA GLY A 202 22.48 -3.45 -17.21
C GLY A 202 21.32 -4.44 -17.28
N TYR A 203 20.31 -4.25 -16.43
CA TYR A 203 19.07 -5.04 -16.49
C TYR A 203 18.34 -4.89 -17.82
N LEU A 204 18.20 -3.64 -18.29
CA LEU A 204 17.47 -3.34 -19.53
C LEU A 204 18.17 -3.98 -20.74
N TRP A 205 19.50 -3.89 -20.80
CA TRP A 205 20.30 -4.58 -21.81
C TRP A 205 20.22 -6.10 -21.72
N PHE A 206 20.24 -6.65 -20.50
CA PHE A 206 20.10 -8.09 -20.29
C PHE A 206 18.73 -8.61 -20.74
N CYS A 207 17.65 -7.89 -20.41
CA CYS A 207 16.29 -8.19 -20.87
C CYS A 207 16.17 -8.12 -22.40
N LEU A 208 16.79 -7.11 -23.02
CA LEU A 208 16.78 -6.94 -24.47
C LEU A 208 17.55 -8.08 -25.17
N LEU A 209 18.72 -8.44 -24.64
CA LEU A 209 19.50 -9.59 -25.12
C LEU A 209 18.70 -10.90 -24.96
N ALA A 210 18.08 -11.11 -23.79
CA ALA A 210 17.25 -12.27 -23.53
C ALA A 210 16.07 -12.37 -24.51
N LEU A 211 15.40 -11.26 -24.79
CA LEU A 211 14.31 -11.19 -25.76
C LEU A 211 14.78 -11.52 -27.17
N VAL A 212 15.92 -10.97 -27.61
CA VAL A 212 16.53 -11.27 -28.91
C VAL A 212 16.84 -12.75 -29.04
N VAL A 213 17.45 -13.37 -28.02
CA VAL A 213 17.74 -14.81 -28.01
C VAL A 213 16.45 -15.64 -28.08
N LEU A 214 15.37 -15.18 -27.43
CA LEU A 214 14.09 -15.89 -27.41
C LEU A 214 13.31 -15.81 -28.74
N VAL A 215 13.47 -14.71 -29.49
CA VAL A 215 12.73 -14.40 -30.71
C VAL A 215 13.47 -14.82 -31.97
N VAL A 216 14.78 -14.58 -32.05
CA VAL A 216 15.57 -14.75 -33.28
C VAL A 216 16.05 -16.18 -33.45
N VAL A 217 16.25 -16.91 -32.36
CA VAL A 217 16.84 -18.23 -32.39
C VAL A 217 15.75 -19.24 -32.03
N THR A 218 15.56 -20.25 -32.88
CA THR A 218 14.81 -21.48 -32.54
C THR A 218 15.59 -22.27 -31.49
N THR A 219 15.71 -21.69 -30.29
CA THR A 219 16.49 -22.26 -29.20
C THR A 219 15.76 -23.45 -28.60
N PRO A 220 16.47 -24.51 -28.23
CA PRO A 220 15.89 -25.62 -27.47
C PRO A 220 15.33 -25.12 -26.12
N LEU A 221 14.32 -25.82 -25.61
CA LEU A 221 13.57 -25.43 -24.40
C LEU A 221 14.47 -25.18 -23.18
N TRP A 222 15.53 -25.98 -23.01
CA TRP A 222 16.44 -25.84 -21.88
C TRP A 222 17.17 -24.48 -21.86
N VAL A 223 17.51 -23.93 -23.02
CA VAL A 223 18.11 -22.58 -23.12
C VAL A 223 17.13 -21.52 -22.63
N LYS A 224 15.85 -21.64 -23.00
CA LYS A 224 14.78 -20.74 -22.54
C LYS A 224 14.59 -20.81 -21.03
N LEU A 225 14.64 -22.01 -20.45
CA LEU A 225 14.53 -22.21 -19.00
C LEU A 225 15.73 -21.62 -18.24
N VAL A 226 16.95 -21.79 -18.76
CA VAL A 226 18.15 -21.18 -18.17
C VAL A 226 18.09 -19.65 -18.24
N LEU A 227 17.67 -19.09 -19.38
CA LEU A 227 17.47 -17.64 -19.54
C LEU A 227 16.40 -17.08 -18.60
N LEU A 228 15.29 -17.79 -18.45
CA LEU A 228 14.24 -17.44 -17.49
C LEU A 228 14.77 -17.49 -16.05
N ALA A 229 15.53 -18.52 -15.68
CA ALA A 229 16.13 -18.64 -14.36
C ALA A 229 17.10 -17.49 -14.09
N LEU A 230 17.97 -17.14 -15.04
CA LEU A 230 18.90 -16.01 -14.92
C LEU A 230 18.15 -14.67 -14.78
N LEU A 231 17.08 -14.45 -15.56
CA LEU A 231 16.21 -13.28 -15.45
C LEU A 231 15.59 -13.17 -14.05
N LEU A 232 15.06 -14.28 -13.53
CA LEU A 232 14.48 -14.34 -12.19
C LEU A 232 15.52 -14.11 -11.09
N SER A 233 16.70 -14.73 -11.20
CA SER A 233 17.81 -14.53 -10.26
C SER A 233 18.29 -13.08 -10.26
N PHE A 234 18.46 -12.46 -11.42
CA PHE A 234 18.86 -11.06 -11.52
C PHE A 234 17.81 -10.12 -10.93
N PHE A 235 16.52 -10.41 -11.16
CA PHE A 235 15.42 -9.67 -10.52
C PHE A 235 15.45 -9.81 -8.99
N ALA A 236 15.68 -11.02 -8.48
CA ALA A 236 15.82 -11.28 -7.05
C ALA A 236 17.02 -10.54 -6.44
N VAL A 237 18.17 -10.51 -7.12
CA VAL A 237 19.36 -9.77 -6.70
C VAL A 237 19.10 -8.26 -6.70
N GLY A 238 18.43 -7.73 -7.73
CA GLY A 238 18.04 -6.31 -7.77
C GLY A 238 17.11 -5.92 -6.62
N ALA A 239 16.15 -6.78 -6.28
CA ALA A 239 15.26 -6.59 -5.13
C ALA A 239 16.02 -6.68 -3.79
N ALA A 240 16.94 -7.63 -3.65
CA ALA A 240 17.78 -7.77 -2.47
C ALA A 240 18.72 -6.56 -2.28
N MET A 241 19.34 -6.09 -3.36
CA MET A 241 20.19 -4.89 -3.35
C MET A 241 19.40 -3.65 -2.93
N ARG A 242 18.18 -3.47 -3.43
CA ARG A 242 17.29 -2.38 -2.98
C ARG A 242 17.02 -2.45 -1.48
N ARG A 243 16.69 -3.63 -0.96
CA ARG A 243 16.50 -3.85 0.48
C ARG A 243 17.76 -3.53 1.29
N VAL A 244 18.93 -3.95 0.82
CA VAL A 244 20.22 -3.61 1.47
C VAL A 244 20.45 -2.10 1.48
N VAL A 245 20.12 -1.40 0.39
CA VAL A 245 20.25 0.07 0.33
C VAL A 245 19.26 0.76 1.29
N VAL A 246 18.03 0.26 1.43
CA VAL A 246 17.07 0.76 2.42
C VAL A 246 17.58 0.51 3.85
N GLY A 247 18.02 -0.72 4.15
CA GLY A 247 18.48 -1.12 5.49
C GLY A 247 19.79 -0.45 5.93
N ARG A 248 20.59 0.08 4.99
CA ARG A 248 21.82 0.84 5.31
C ARG A 248 21.59 2.33 5.56
N LYS A 249 20.42 2.87 5.22
CA LYS A 249 20.10 4.28 5.48
C LYS A 249 19.68 4.48 6.94
N PRO A 250 19.97 5.65 7.54
CA PRO A 250 19.46 5.98 8.87
C PRO A 250 17.95 5.83 8.92
N VAL A 251 17.45 5.25 10.01
CA VAL A 251 16.04 4.88 10.16
C VAL A 251 15.12 6.11 9.97
N ASN A 252 15.51 7.26 10.51
CA ASN A 252 14.77 8.52 10.40
C ASN A 252 14.74 9.10 8.98
N THR A 253 15.65 8.69 8.09
CA THR A 253 15.67 9.11 6.68
C THR A 253 14.74 8.26 5.82
N VAL A 254 14.53 6.99 6.18
CA VAL A 254 13.64 6.06 5.45
C VAL A 254 12.21 6.13 5.98
N LEU A 255 12.08 6.32 7.29
CA LEU A 255 10.84 6.31 8.04
C LEU A 255 10.81 7.55 8.96
N PRO A 256 10.63 8.75 8.41
CA PRO A 256 10.55 9.95 9.24
C PRO A 256 9.27 9.91 10.08
N VAL A 257 9.41 10.24 11.35
CA VAL A 257 8.28 10.44 12.25
C VAL A 257 7.83 11.89 12.15
N ILE A 258 6.62 12.13 11.65
CA ILE A 258 6.04 13.47 11.51
C ILE A 258 4.99 13.67 12.61
N PRO A 259 5.22 14.54 13.60
CA PRO A 259 4.23 14.82 14.64
C PRO A 259 3.02 15.56 14.04
N VAL A 260 1.81 15.13 14.38
CA VAL A 260 0.53 15.72 13.93
C VAL A 260 0.39 17.19 14.34
N THR A 261 1.06 17.62 15.41
CA THR A 261 1.02 19.00 15.91
C THR A 261 1.85 20.00 15.10
N GLN A 262 2.66 19.55 14.13
CA GLN A 262 3.44 20.44 13.27
C GLN A 262 2.87 20.53 11.86
N GLY A 263 1.64 21.04 11.78
CA GLY A 263 1.13 21.76 10.61
C GLY A 263 1.78 23.14 10.42
N ALA A 264 2.88 23.44 11.12
CA ALA A 264 3.70 24.61 10.84
C ALA A 264 4.63 24.28 9.65
N ALA A 265 4.30 24.87 8.50
CA ALA A 265 5.30 25.13 7.49
C ALA A 265 6.52 25.81 8.15
N PRO A 266 7.76 25.51 7.74
CA PRO A 266 8.86 26.36 8.11
C PRO A 266 8.55 27.76 7.57
N THR A 267 8.38 28.71 8.47
CA THR A 267 8.51 30.12 8.13
C THR A 267 10.01 30.36 8.05
N ASP A 268 10.46 30.65 6.83
CA ASP A 268 11.79 31.10 6.37
C ASP A 268 13.06 30.47 6.96
#